data_AF-A0A946J0J5-F1
#
_entry.id   AF-A0A946J0J5-F1
#
_cell.length_a   1.000
_cell.length_b   1.000
_cell.length_c   1.000
_cell.angle_alpha   90.00
_cell.angle_beta   90.00
_cell.angle_gamma   90.00
#
_symmetry.space_group_name_H-M   'P 1'
#
loop_
_entity.id
_entity.type
_entity.pdbx_description
1 polymer ?
#
loop_
_entity_poly.entity_id
_entity_poly.type
_entity_poly.pdbx_seq_one_letter_code
_entity_poly.pdbx_strand_id
1 'polypeptide(L)'
;MNKTNKILIILFITLFAINLNYGQEKRAYKRGYSKELAQTFSTFQKDLLSKEMKLWKRHHEALKTSLSDSQEEIVNDNSMSKRQRHEKIIISLDKNQKEMVKKFEQRIDTIRKKFYESLTEVQKTLIKKRRKKSKKND
;
A
#
# COMPACT_ATOMS: atom_id res chain seq x y z
N MET A 1 7.86 -14.76 12.01
CA MET A 1 7.14 -13.67 11.32
C MET A 1 6.00 -14.28 10.50
N ASN A 2 4.76 -14.22 10.99
CA ASN A 2 3.64 -15.01 10.45
C ASN A 2 3.21 -14.53 9.06
N LYS A 3 3.02 -15.47 8.12
CA LYS A 3 2.62 -15.23 6.71
C LYS A 3 1.37 -14.34 6.57
N THR A 4 0.50 -14.33 7.58
CA THR A 4 -0.71 -13.49 7.67
C THR A 4 -0.42 -12.00 7.78
N ASN A 5 0.71 -11.60 8.37
CA ASN A 5 1.09 -10.18 8.50
C ASN A 5 1.63 -9.62 7.19
N LYS A 6 2.25 -10.45 6.35
CA LYS A 6 2.77 -10.05 5.02
C LYS A 6 1.64 -9.73 4.02
N ILE A 7 0.53 -10.48 4.07
CA ILE A 7 -0.63 -10.25 3.19
C ILE A 7 -1.36 -8.93 3.53
N LEU A 8 -1.42 -8.57 4.82
CA LEU A 8 -2.00 -7.29 5.28
C LEU A 8 -1.14 -6.07 4.90
N ILE A 9 0.17 -6.23 4.85
CA ILE A 9 1.12 -5.19 4.40
C ILE A 9 0.99 -4.96 2.89
N ILE A 10 0.86 -6.03 2.10
CA ILE A 10 0.61 -5.96 0.65
C ILE A 10 -0.74 -5.29 0.35
N LEU A 11 -1.77 -5.54 1.17
CA LEU A 11 -3.07 -4.89 1.02
C LEU A 11 -2.98 -3.36 1.27
N PHE A 12 -2.21 -2.92 2.26
CA PHE A 12 -2.05 -1.48 2.55
C PHE A 12 -1.20 -0.75 1.51
N ILE A 13 -0.11 -1.36 1.02
CA ILE A 13 0.74 -0.78 -0.03
C ILE A 13 -0.02 -0.71 -1.37
N THR A 14 -0.88 -1.70 -1.68
CA THR A 14 -1.74 -1.66 -2.87
C THR A 14 -2.93 -0.71 -2.73
N LEU A 15 -3.43 -0.45 -1.51
CA LEU A 15 -4.48 0.53 -1.23
C LEU A 15 -4.00 1.98 -1.42
N PHE A 16 -2.71 2.25 -1.24
CA PHE A 16 -2.12 3.58 -1.40
C PHE A 16 -1.55 3.85 -2.81
N ALA A 17 -1.21 2.83 -3.60
CA ALA A 17 -0.63 3.05 -4.94
C ALA A 17 -1.61 3.55 -6.01
N ILE A 18 -2.91 3.67 -5.71
CA ILE A 18 -3.95 3.97 -6.71
C ILE A 18 -4.38 5.43 -6.58
N ASN A 19 -3.68 6.29 -7.33
CA ASN A 19 -4.11 7.57 -7.88
C ASN A 19 -5.49 8.10 -7.40
N LEU A 20 -5.48 8.98 -6.40
CA LEU A 20 -6.56 9.94 -6.15
C LEU A 20 -6.46 11.07 -7.19
N ASN A 21 -6.79 10.75 -8.45
CA ASN A 21 -7.30 11.77 -9.37
C ASN A 21 -8.79 11.90 -9.06
N TYR A 22 -9.18 13.05 -8.50
CA TYR A 22 -10.53 13.40 -8.08
C TYR A 22 -11.54 13.52 -9.26
N GLY A 23 -11.20 13.03 -10.45
CA GLY A 23 -11.96 13.20 -11.70
C GLY A 23 -12.42 11.91 -12.40
N GLN A 24 -12.31 10.71 -11.80
CA GLN A 24 -12.88 9.48 -12.38
C GLN A 24 -13.66 8.68 -11.33
N GLU A 25 -14.84 9.18 -10.97
CA GLU A 25 -15.71 8.67 -9.91
C GLU A 25 -16.21 7.23 -10.08
N LYS A 26 -16.03 6.57 -11.24
CA LYS A 26 -16.65 5.26 -11.49
C LYS A 26 -15.71 4.04 -11.43
N ARG A 27 -14.38 4.19 -11.45
CA ARG A 27 -13.44 3.05 -11.45
C ARG A 27 -12.53 2.94 -10.21
N ALA A 28 -12.32 4.02 -9.47
CA ALA A 28 -11.41 4.06 -8.31
C ALA A 28 -11.87 3.17 -7.12
N TYR A 29 -13.17 2.86 -7.02
CA TYR A 29 -13.73 2.09 -5.90
C TYR A 29 -13.41 0.60 -5.92
N LYS A 30 -12.87 0.05 -7.02
CA LYS A 30 -12.73 -1.41 -7.17
C LYS A 30 -11.65 -2.04 -6.28
N ARG A 31 -10.75 -1.25 -5.66
CA ARG A 31 -9.69 -1.72 -4.75
C ARG A 31 -9.37 -0.78 -3.57
N GLY A 32 -10.29 0.13 -3.18
CA GLY A 32 -10.14 1.12 -2.08
C GLY A 32 -11.00 0.83 -0.83
N TYR A 33 -10.99 1.68 0.22
CA TYR A 33 -12.00 1.64 1.30
C TYR A 33 -13.43 1.72 0.74
N SER A 34 -14.44 1.16 1.44
CA SER A 34 -15.84 1.30 0.97
C SER A 34 -16.24 2.77 0.99
N LYS A 35 -17.14 3.17 0.07
CA LYS A 35 -17.69 4.54 0.04
C LYS A 35 -18.23 4.95 1.41
N GLU A 36 -18.96 4.05 2.05
CA GLU A 36 -19.47 4.20 3.42
C GLU A 36 -18.36 4.52 4.42
N LEU A 37 -17.28 3.72 4.47
CA LEU A 37 -16.17 3.94 5.39
C LEU A 37 -15.43 5.25 5.08
N ALA A 38 -15.20 5.55 3.80
CA ALA A 38 -14.50 6.77 3.39
C ALA A 38 -15.26 8.04 3.78
N GLN A 39 -16.59 8.01 3.74
CA GLN A 39 -17.45 9.13 4.18
C GLN A 39 -17.34 9.39 5.68
N THR A 40 -17.14 8.35 6.49
CA THR A 40 -16.99 8.50 7.94
C THR A 40 -15.65 9.07 8.39
N PHE A 41 -14.66 9.23 7.49
CA PHE A 41 -13.35 9.71 7.90
C PHE A 41 -13.34 11.18 8.30
N SER A 42 -12.70 11.47 9.44
CA SER A 42 -12.47 12.83 9.92
C SER A 42 -11.49 13.58 9.02
N THR A 43 -11.44 14.90 9.15
CA THR A 43 -10.45 15.75 8.44
C THR A 43 -9.02 15.30 8.76
N PHE A 44 -8.74 14.99 10.04
CA PHE A 44 -7.44 14.47 10.46
C PHE A 44 -7.08 13.15 9.76
N GLN A 45 -8.01 12.21 9.69
CA GLN A 45 -7.79 10.91 9.02
C GLN A 45 -7.54 11.09 7.52
N LYS A 46 -8.30 11.97 6.86
CA LYS A 46 -8.12 12.29 5.42
C LYS A 46 -6.77 12.97 5.16
N ASP A 47 -6.38 13.91 6.01
CA ASP A 47 -5.08 14.58 5.91
C ASP A 47 -3.92 13.60 6.11
N LEU A 48 -4.02 12.71 7.11
CA LEU A 48 -3.04 11.65 7.32
C LEU A 48 -2.88 10.78 6.08
N LEU A 49 -3.98 10.30 5.49
CA LEU A 49 -3.93 9.50 4.24
C LEU A 49 -3.33 10.29 3.07
N SER A 50 -3.67 11.57 2.92
CA SER A 50 -3.16 12.42 1.84
C SER A 50 -1.65 12.65 1.95
N LYS A 51 -1.15 12.93 3.17
CA LYS A 51 0.29 13.10 3.43
C LYS A 51 1.06 11.82 3.13
N GLU A 52 0.53 10.68 3.56
CA GLU A 52 1.18 9.38 3.31
C GLU A 52 1.18 8.98 1.84
N MET A 53 0.13 9.33 1.10
CA MET A 53 0.10 9.17 -0.37
C MET A 53 1.25 9.95 -1.03
N LYS A 54 1.44 11.22 -0.65
CA LYS A 54 2.53 12.05 -1.21
C LYS A 54 3.91 11.45 -0.89
N LEU A 55 4.08 10.94 0.33
CA LEU A 55 5.36 10.38 0.77
C LEU A 55 5.61 9.02 0.11
N TRP A 56 4.59 8.17 -0.04
CA TRP A 56 4.68 6.93 -0.80
C TRP A 56 5.13 7.20 -2.25
N LYS A 57 4.56 8.20 -2.93
CA LYS A 57 4.98 8.57 -4.30
C LYS A 57 6.46 8.96 -4.35
N ARG A 58 6.91 9.80 -3.42
CA ARG A 58 8.33 10.21 -3.33
C ARG A 58 9.24 9.01 -3.11
N HIS A 59 8.87 8.08 -2.24
CA HIS A 59 9.64 6.86 -2.00
C HIS A 59 9.63 5.92 -3.21
N HIS A 60 8.50 5.79 -3.90
CA HIS A 60 8.39 5.00 -5.12
C HIS A 60 9.31 5.54 -6.22
N GLU A 61 9.27 6.85 -6.47
CA GLU A 61 10.17 7.48 -7.43
C GLU A 61 11.63 7.32 -7.02
N ALA A 62 11.98 7.55 -5.74
CA ALA A 62 13.36 7.38 -5.27
C ALA A 62 13.88 5.95 -5.47
N LEU A 63 13.06 4.93 -5.19
CA LEU A 63 13.41 3.54 -5.45
C LEU A 63 13.55 3.27 -6.95
N LYS A 64 12.62 3.78 -7.76
CA LYS A 64 12.64 3.62 -9.23
C LYS A 64 13.90 4.24 -9.85
N THR A 65 14.25 5.46 -9.45
CA THR A 65 15.46 6.14 -9.93
C THR A 65 16.75 5.49 -9.42
N SER A 66 16.67 4.69 -8.37
CA SER A 66 17.83 3.97 -7.83
C SER A 66 18.08 2.63 -8.49
N LEU A 67 17.19 2.16 -9.38
CA LEU A 67 17.35 0.86 -10.03
C LEU A 67 18.55 0.84 -10.97
N SER A 68 19.27 -0.28 -11.00
CA SER A 68 20.26 -0.55 -12.04
C SER A 68 19.58 -1.04 -13.32
N ASP A 69 20.27 -0.97 -14.46
CA ASP A 69 19.78 -1.47 -15.75
C ASP A 69 19.27 -2.92 -15.65
N SER A 70 20.05 -3.79 -14.99
CA SER A 70 19.65 -5.18 -14.74
C SER A 70 18.38 -5.33 -13.91
N GLN A 71 18.10 -4.39 -13.00
CA GLN A 71 16.86 -4.37 -12.22
C GLN A 71 15.70 -3.80 -13.04
N GLU A 72 15.95 -2.80 -13.91
CA GLU A 72 14.93 -2.29 -14.84
C GLU A 72 14.46 -3.38 -15.81
N GLU A 73 15.37 -4.19 -16.34
CA GLU A 73 15.05 -5.36 -17.16
C GLU A 73 14.11 -6.32 -16.42
N ILE A 74 14.40 -6.63 -15.15
CA ILE A 74 13.53 -7.47 -14.31
C ILE A 74 12.14 -6.85 -14.16
N VAL A 75 12.03 -5.51 -14.02
CA VAL A 75 10.73 -4.80 -13.89
C VAL A 75 9.92 -4.85 -15.19
N ASN A 76 10.59 -4.75 -16.34
CA ASN A 76 9.98 -4.67 -17.65
C ASN A 76 9.75 -6.03 -18.33
N ASP A 77 10.26 -7.12 -17.74
CA ASP A 77 10.10 -8.47 -18.27
C ASP A 77 8.64 -8.97 -18.18
N ASN A 78 7.95 -8.89 -19.32
CA ASN A 78 6.56 -9.31 -19.48
C ASN A 78 6.37 -10.83 -19.54
N SER A 79 7.45 -11.63 -19.64
CA SER A 79 7.37 -13.10 -19.58
C SER A 79 7.07 -13.61 -18.16
N MET A 80 7.42 -12.82 -17.14
CA MET A 80 7.17 -13.14 -15.74
C MET A 80 5.81 -12.62 -15.26
N SER A 81 5.24 -13.30 -14.27
CA SER A 81 4.15 -12.71 -13.49
C SER A 81 4.65 -11.52 -12.67
N LYS A 82 3.74 -10.59 -12.33
CA LYS A 82 4.05 -9.46 -11.42
C LYS A 82 4.66 -9.93 -10.10
N ARG A 83 4.23 -11.09 -9.60
CA ARG A 83 4.75 -11.69 -8.37
C ARG A 83 6.21 -12.12 -8.54
N GLN A 84 6.52 -12.83 -9.63
CA GLN A 84 7.88 -13.28 -9.92
C GLN A 84 8.83 -12.11 -10.13
N ARG A 85 8.42 -11.07 -10.88
CA ARG A 85 9.20 -9.82 -11.01
C ARG A 85 9.52 -9.20 -9.65
N HIS A 86 8.51 -9.10 -8.78
CA HIS A 86 8.68 -8.55 -7.45
C HIS A 86 9.64 -9.37 -6.56
N GLU A 87 9.51 -10.71 -6.59
CA GLU A 87 10.43 -11.59 -5.85
C GLU A 87 11.88 -11.44 -6.34
N LYS A 88 12.09 -11.40 -7.66
CA LYS A 88 13.43 -11.16 -8.24
C LYS A 88 13.99 -9.78 -7.85
N ILE A 89 13.19 -8.71 -7.93
CA ILE A 89 13.63 -7.36 -7.55
C ILE A 89 14.08 -7.31 -6.10
N ILE A 90 13.32 -7.92 -5.17
CA ILE A 90 13.70 -7.93 -3.76
C ILE A 90 15.05 -8.60 -3.55
N ILE A 91 15.31 -9.70 -4.25
CA ILE A 91 16.58 -10.43 -4.16
C ILE A 91 17.73 -9.58 -4.72
N SER A 92 17.51 -8.88 -5.83
CA SER A 92 18.54 -8.10 -6.51
C SER A 92 18.88 -6.76 -5.83
N LEU A 93 18.16 -6.33 -4.79
CA LEU A 93 18.41 -5.04 -4.15
C LEU A 93 19.81 -4.96 -3.52
N ASP A 94 20.49 -3.85 -3.74
CA ASP A 94 21.76 -3.54 -3.07
C ASP A 94 21.54 -3.08 -1.61
N LYS A 95 22.64 -2.77 -0.91
CA LYS A 95 22.59 -2.34 0.50
C LYS A 95 21.82 -1.02 0.68
N ASN A 96 22.03 -0.04 -0.20
CA ASN A 96 21.39 1.27 -0.11
C ASN A 96 19.89 1.16 -0.39
N GLN A 97 19.51 0.40 -1.42
CA GLN A 97 18.13 0.11 -1.77
C GLN A 97 17.41 -0.66 -0.66
N LYS A 98 18.06 -1.67 -0.07
CA LYS A 98 17.52 -2.40 1.09
C LYS A 98 17.29 -1.48 2.29
N GLU A 99 18.20 -0.54 2.55
CA GLU A 99 18.03 0.43 3.62
C GLU A 99 16.87 1.39 3.35
N MET A 100 16.71 1.86 2.10
CA MET A 100 15.56 2.68 1.69
C MET A 100 14.23 1.96 1.93
N VAL A 101 14.14 0.68 1.51
CA VAL A 101 12.95 -0.15 1.74
C VAL A 101 12.68 -0.33 3.23
N LYS A 102 13.70 -0.67 4.02
CA LYS A 102 13.55 -0.89 5.47
C LYS A 102 13.06 0.36 6.20
N LYS A 103 13.63 1.53 5.90
CA LYS A 103 13.18 2.82 6.46
C LYS A 103 11.71 3.09 6.11
N PHE A 104 11.34 2.79 4.87
CA PHE A 104 9.96 2.94 4.43
C PHE A 104 9.00 1.99 5.15
N GLU A 105 9.36 0.72 5.32
CA GLU A 105 8.55 -0.27 6.06
C GLU A 105 8.32 0.15 7.52
N GLN A 106 9.37 0.56 8.23
CA GLN A 106 9.27 1.03 9.62
C GLN A 106 8.35 2.25 9.76
N ARG A 107 8.45 3.18 8.82
CA ARG A 107 7.57 4.35 8.74
C ARG A 107 6.12 3.93 8.53
N ILE A 108 5.86 3.03 7.57
CA ILE A 108 4.52 2.54 7.27
C ILE A 108 3.89 1.84 8.47
N ASP A 109 4.66 1.06 9.23
CA ASP A 109 4.16 0.43 10.45
C ASP A 109 3.75 1.45 11.51
N THR A 110 4.55 2.51 11.68
CA THR A 110 4.23 3.62 12.59
C THR A 110 2.95 4.33 12.18
N ILE A 111 2.80 4.62 10.89
CA ILE A 111 1.64 5.30 10.33
C ILE A 111 0.38 4.42 10.41
N ARG A 112 0.52 3.11 10.21
CA ARG A 112 -0.59 2.17 10.36
C ARG A 112 -1.12 2.19 11.79
N LYS A 113 -0.23 2.20 12.77
CA LYS A 113 -0.60 2.29 14.19
C LYS A 113 -1.36 3.59 14.47
N LYS A 114 -0.80 4.74 14.09
CA LYS A 114 -1.44 6.05 14.26
C LYS A 114 -2.80 6.15 13.57
N PHE A 115 -2.92 5.67 12.33
CA PHE A 115 -4.19 5.68 11.62
C PHE A 115 -5.21 4.78 12.33
N TYR A 116 -4.83 3.57 12.75
CA TYR A 116 -5.71 2.66 13.48
C TYR A 116 -6.19 3.23 14.82
N GLU A 117 -5.30 3.86 15.58
CA GLU A 117 -5.61 4.55 16.84
C GLU A 117 -6.58 5.71 16.63
N SER A 118 -6.49 6.39 15.48
CA SER A 118 -7.41 7.48 15.14
C SER A 118 -8.83 7.01 14.79
N LEU A 119 -9.04 5.71 14.55
CA LEU A 119 -10.35 5.19 14.12
C LEU A 119 -11.36 5.11 15.26
N THR A 120 -12.60 5.46 14.96
CA THR A 120 -13.74 5.21 15.85
C THR A 120 -14.12 3.72 15.86
N GLU A 121 -14.86 3.28 16.89
CA GLU A 121 -15.34 1.89 16.94
C GLU A 121 -16.29 1.54 15.79
N VAL A 122 -17.07 2.50 15.30
CA VAL A 122 -17.89 2.36 14.11
C VAL A 122 -17.01 2.08 12.89
N GLN A 123 -15.96 2.89 12.67
CA GLN A 123 -15.01 2.71 11.58
C GLN A 123 -14.28 1.35 11.67
N LYS A 124 -13.82 0.96 12.86
CA LYS A 124 -13.18 -0.35 13.09
C LYS A 124 -14.14 -1.50 12.78
N THR A 125 -15.43 -1.35 13.11
CA THR A 125 -16.46 -2.36 12.81
C THR A 125 -16.71 -2.48 11.31
N LEU A 126 -16.79 -1.37 10.59
CA LEU A 126 -16.92 -1.35 9.13
C LEU A 126 -15.72 -2.04 8.45
N ILE A 127 -14.51 -1.81 8.94
CA ILE A 127 -13.29 -2.49 8.47
C ILE A 127 -13.38 -4.01 8.72
N LYS A 128 -13.80 -4.44 9.92
CA LYS A 128 -13.93 -5.85 10.29
C LYS A 128 -15.00 -6.57 9.45
N LYS A 129 -16.17 -5.94 9.23
CA LYS A 129 -17.27 -6.51 8.41
C LYS A 129 -16.81 -6.80 6.99
N ARG A 130 -16.03 -5.90 6.38
CA ARG A 130 -15.46 -6.13 5.04
C ARG A 130 -14.51 -7.33 4.98
N ARG A 131 -13.63 -7.48 5.98
CA ARG A 131 -12.70 -8.63 6.05
C ARG A 131 -13.45 -9.97 6.11
N LYS A 132 -14.57 -10.02 6.84
CA LYS A 132 -15.41 -11.23 6.91
C LYS A 132 -16.11 -11.55 5.58
N LYS A 133 -16.59 -10.53 4.85
CA LYS A 133 -17.21 -10.73 3.53
C LYS A 133 -16.21 -11.24 2.49
N SER A 134 -14.97 -10.74 2.51
CA SER A 134 -13.92 -11.23 1.60
C SER A 134 -13.62 -12.72 1.81
N LYS A 135 -13.48 -13.16 3.07
CA LYS A 135 -13.17 -14.55 3.42
C LYS A 135 -14.27 -15.57 3.13
N LYS A 136 -15.52 -15.13 2.90
CA LYS A 136 -16.64 -16.01 2.55
C LYS A 136 -16.75 -16.23 1.04
N ASN A 137 -16.06 -15.44 0.23
CA ASN A 137 -16.11 -15.46 -1.22
C ASN A 137 -14.79 -15.97 -1.84
N ASP A 138 -13.86 -16.44 -1.00
CA ASP A 138 -12.67 -17.21 -1.38
C ASP A 138 -12.91 -18.67 -0.97
#